data_AF-A0A2N1BZC9-F1
#
_entry.id   AF-A0A2N1BZC9-F1
#
_cell.length_a   1.000
_cell.length_b   1.000
_cell.length_c   1.000
_cell.angle_alpha   90.00
_cell.angle_beta   90.00
_cell.angle_gamma   90.00
#
_symmetry.space_group_name_H-M   'P 1'
#
loop_
_entity.id
_entity.type
_entity.pdbx_description
1 polymer ?
#
loop_
_entity_poly.entity_id
_entity_poly.type
_entity_poly.pdbx_seq_one_letter_code
_entity_poly.pdbx_strand_id
1 'polypeptide(L)'
;MDKSILDNEDTSSIEPSKLGTDHSILVETKQIDVLSLPQKKNISGSEGDKQNPPLDEQPLDENWLILSRDWQAQPFEKTDIKKLLKQTKRRTLWAKSLLVIDIIATLGLIIALMVGLYQGDWGTATIAYFTFGSLGSVVFVYYEIQIRLRIWQHSCDSPDKAVENAIAGVESSIKYIKLIKWSCWLLLPAVNWYIYAMIEESEKSPWPPFFAINTFVIIMWLITHWFHIKRERELLQLSSV
;
A
#
# COMPACT_ATOMS: atom_id res chain seq x y z
N MET A 1 -12.58 20.39 57.30
CA MET A 1 -13.88 21.09 57.27
C MET A 1 -14.02 21.66 55.87
N ASP A 2 -14.97 21.33 55.01
CA ASP A 2 -15.95 20.23 54.93
C ASP A 2 -16.49 20.21 53.47
N LYS A 3 -17.11 19.08 53.13
CA LYS A 3 -17.66 18.56 51.85
C LYS A 3 -18.57 19.52 51.03
N SER A 4 -18.74 19.34 49.71
CA SER A 4 -19.67 18.38 49.02
C SER A 4 -19.43 18.48 47.49
N ILE A 5 -19.44 17.46 46.60
CA ILE A 5 -20.22 16.23 46.34
C ILE A 5 -21.63 16.50 45.76
N LEU A 6 -21.78 16.11 44.48
CA LEU A 6 -22.96 15.81 43.66
C LEU A 6 -23.73 16.99 43.02
N ASP A 7 -23.75 17.05 41.68
CA ASP A 7 -24.92 16.57 40.93
C ASP A 7 -24.67 16.44 39.40
N ASN A 8 -24.97 15.23 38.93
CA ASN A 8 -25.45 14.75 37.63
C ASN A 8 -25.08 15.47 36.31
N GLU A 9 -24.35 14.70 35.50
CA GLU A 9 -24.49 14.64 34.04
C GLU A 9 -25.93 14.28 33.67
N ASP A 10 -26.57 15.08 32.82
CA ASP A 10 -27.44 14.54 31.78
C ASP A 10 -27.76 15.57 30.68
N THR A 11 -27.88 15.04 29.46
CA THR A 11 -28.47 15.63 28.25
C THR A 11 -27.68 16.67 27.45
N SER A 12 -27.00 16.20 26.39
CA SER A 12 -27.03 16.96 25.12
C SER A 12 -27.43 16.04 23.97
N SER A 13 -28.60 16.37 23.44
CA SER A 13 -29.25 15.84 22.25
C SER A 13 -28.41 16.15 21.00
N ILE A 14 -28.10 15.15 20.19
CA ILE A 14 -27.56 15.36 18.84
C ILE A 14 -28.64 14.98 17.82
N GLU A 15 -29.19 15.99 17.14
CA GLU A 15 -29.94 15.84 15.90
C GLU A 15 -29.03 15.31 14.77
N PRO A 16 -29.45 14.33 13.95
CA PRO A 16 -28.72 13.96 12.76
C PRO A 16 -29.16 14.82 11.57
N SER A 17 -28.20 15.56 11.01
CA SER A 17 -28.31 16.23 9.73
C SER A 17 -28.38 15.22 8.58
N LYS A 18 -29.33 15.43 7.68
CA LYS A 18 -29.52 14.66 6.44
C LYS A 18 -28.48 15.09 5.39
N LEU A 19 -27.72 14.14 4.86
CA LEU A 19 -27.10 14.25 3.54
C LEU A 19 -27.18 12.88 2.87
N GLY A 20 -27.95 12.81 1.77
CA GLY A 20 -28.20 11.60 1.01
C GLY A 20 -27.08 11.26 0.04
N THR A 21 -26.78 9.97 -0.08
CA THR A 21 -26.28 9.39 -1.32
C THR A 21 -26.81 7.96 -1.37
N ASP A 22 -27.61 7.68 -2.40
CA ASP A 22 -28.36 6.46 -2.61
C ASP A 22 -27.46 5.24 -2.81
N HIS A 23 -27.42 4.36 -1.81
CA HIS A 23 -27.48 2.90 -1.90
C HIS A 23 -27.24 2.31 -0.51
N SER A 24 -28.23 2.47 0.38
CA SER A 24 -28.31 1.75 1.64
C SER A 24 -29.41 0.70 1.52
N ILE A 25 -29.03 -0.57 1.71
CA ILE A 25 -29.99 -1.62 2.03
C ILE A 25 -30.65 -1.20 3.35
N LEU A 26 -31.93 -0.87 3.29
CA LEU A 26 -32.72 -0.46 4.44
C LEU A 26 -32.98 -1.72 5.28
N VAL A 27 -32.04 -2.05 6.17
CA VAL A 27 -32.29 -3.05 7.21
C VAL A 27 -33.12 -2.35 8.28
N GLU A 28 -34.42 -2.63 8.27
CA GLU A 28 -35.33 -2.23 9.33
C GLU A 28 -34.92 -2.97 10.61
N THR A 29 -34.09 -2.32 11.44
CA THR A 29 -33.78 -2.81 12.79
C THR A 29 -35.00 -2.60 13.66
N LYS A 30 -35.91 -3.57 13.64
CA LYS A 30 -36.96 -3.68 14.65
C LYS A 30 -36.27 -3.88 16.00
N GLN A 31 -36.23 -2.84 16.84
CA GLN A 31 -35.78 -2.97 18.22
C GLN A 31 -36.60 -4.09 18.86
N ILE A 32 -35.91 -5.16 19.26
CA ILE A 32 -36.50 -6.22 20.05
C ILE A 32 -36.70 -5.62 21.44
N ASP A 33 -37.94 -5.29 21.77
CA ASP A 33 -38.32 -4.87 23.11
C ASP A 33 -38.11 -6.06 24.06
N VAL A 34 -37.01 -5.98 24.82
CA VAL A 34 -36.53 -7.03 25.74
C VAL A 34 -37.55 -7.30 26.86
N LEU A 35 -38.57 -6.46 27.01
CA LEU A 35 -39.66 -6.62 27.99
C LEU A 35 -40.85 -7.45 27.49
N SER A 36 -40.87 -7.88 26.22
CA SER A 36 -41.97 -8.67 25.63
C SER A 36 -41.78 -10.19 25.67
N LEU A 37 -40.71 -10.68 26.32
CA LEU A 37 -40.52 -12.12 26.57
C LEU A 37 -41.58 -12.63 27.56
N PRO A 38 -42.30 -13.73 27.26
CA PRO A 38 -43.31 -14.25 28.17
C PRO A 38 -42.64 -14.76 29.45
N GLN A 39 -42.90 -14.06 30.56
CA GLN A 39 -42.45 -14.47 31.89
C GLN A 39 -43.15 -15.78 32.26
N LYS A 40 -42.40 -16.89 32.31
CA LYS A 40 -42.89 -18.22 32.72
C LYS A 40 -43.44 -18.13 34.15
N LYS A 41 -44.76 -18.09 34.26
CA LYS A 41 -45.50 -18.06 35.52
C LYS A 41 -45.32 -19.41 36.22
N ASN A 42 -44.58 -19.42 37.32
CA ASN A 42 -44.50 -20.58 38.21
C ASN A 42 -45.88 -20.83 38.84
N ILE A 43 -46.56 -21.90 38.40
CA ILE A 43 -47.73 -22.46 39.09
C ILE A 43 -47.28 -23.78 39.69
N SER A 44 -47.14 -23.79 41.01
CA SER A 44 -47.06 -25.00 41.83
C SER A 44 -48.48 -25.57 41.98
N GLY A 45 -48.65 -26.87 41.69
CA GLY A 45 -49.89 -27.58 42.02
C GLY A 45 -50.10 -28.91 41.29
N SER A 46 -49.66 -30.00 41.93
CA SER A 46 -50.18 -31.38 41.96
C SER A 46 -50.30 -32.24 40.68
N GLU A 47 -49.54 -33.34 40.74
CA GLU A 47 -49.79 -34.74 40.31
C GLU A 47 -50.56 -35.08 39.02
N GLY A 48 -49.87 -35.87 38.18
CA GLY A 48 -50.46 -36.94 37.37
C GLY A 48 -50.51 -36.69 35.87
N ASP A 49 -49.56 -37.25 35.11
CA ASP A 49 -49.77 -38.34 34.13
C ASP A 49 -48.60 -38.40 33.10
N LYS A 50 -48.40 -39.58 32.52
CA LYS A 50 -47.23 -39.99 31.72
C LYS A 50 -47.21 -39.43 30.28
N GLN A 51 -46.01 -39.53 29.68
CA GLN A 51 -45.69 -39.56 28.23
C GLN A 51 -45.49 -38.22 27.49
N ASN A 52 -44.24 -37.76 27.47
CA ASN A 52 -43.33 -37.68 26.32
C ASN A 52 -42.24 -36.63 26.63
N PRO A 53 -40.94 -36.90 26.38
CA PRO A 53 -39.94 -35.84 26.54
C PRO A 53 -40.15 -34.80 25.43
N PRO A 54 -40.21 -33.50 25.74
CA PRO A 54 -40.09 -32.49 24.68
C PRO A 54 -38.64 -32.53 24.19
N LEU A 55 -38.45 -33.16 23.03
CA LEU A 55 -37.36 -32.85 22.11
C LEU A 55 -37.49 -31.35 21.75
N ASP A 56 -36.36 -30.62 21.74
CA ASP A 56 -36.22 -29.19 21.42
C ASP A 56 -36.21 -28.15 22.56
N GLU A 57 -35.53 -28.44 23.67
CA GLU A 57 -34.81 -27.39 24.40
C GLU A 57 -33.32 -27.77 24.48
N GLN A 58 -32.60 -27.72 23.34
CA GLN A 58 -31.15 -27.52 23.47
C GLN A 58 -30.96 -26.20 24.20
N PRO A 59 -30.21 -26.17 25.32
CA PRO A 59 -30.03 -24.94 26.07
C PRO A 59 -29.45 -23.90 25.12
N LEU A 60 -29.98 -22.68 25.16
CA LEU A 60 -29.51 -21.55 24.34
C LEU A 60 -27.98 -21.44 24.39
N ASP A 61 -27.39 -21.83 25.52
CA ASP A 61 -25.96 -21.93 25.79
C ASP A 61 -25.21 -22.90 24.86
N GLU A 62 -25.79 -24.05 24.50
CA GLU A 62 -25.19 -24.97 23.52
C GLU A 62 -25.15 -24.34 22.13
N ASN A 63 -26.21 -23.65 21.71
CA ASN A 63 -26.22 -22.94 20.43
C ASN A 63 -25.26 -21.74 20.42
N TRP A 64 -25.14 -20.99 21.53
CA TRP A 64 -24.14 -19.93 21.67
C TRP A 64 -22.71 -20.48 21.71
N LEU A 65 -22.49 -21.65 22.32
CA LEU A 65 -21.20 -22.34 22.32
C LEU A 65 -20.84 -22.84 20.92
N ILE A 66 -21.79 -23.36 20.17
CA ILE A 66 -21.58 -23.78 18.77
C ILE A 66 -21.30 -22.55 17.91
N LEU A 67 -22.10 -21.48 18.03
CA LEU A 67 -21.91 -20.24 17.27
C LEU A 67 -20.58 -19.57 17.61
N SER A 68 -20.19 -19.50 18.88
CA SER A 68 -18.91 -18.92 19.30
C SER A 68 -17.71 -19.78 18.87
N ARG A 69 -17.85 -21.11 18.91
CA ARG A 69 -16.84 -22.02 18.34
C ARG A 69 -16.75 -21.86 16.84
N ASP A 70 -17.85 -21.71 16.13
CA ASP A 70 -17.90 -21.50 14.68
C ASP A 70 -17.30 -20.12 14.32
N TRP A 71 -17.60 -19.09 15.11
CA TRP A 71 -16.99 -17.77 15.00
C TRP A 71 -15.48 -17.79 15.28
N GLN A 72 -15.03 -18.63 16.22
CA GLN A 72 -13.61 -18.84 16.53
C GLN A 72 -12.91 -19.79 15.53
N ALA A 73 -13.65 -20.71 14.93
CA ALA A 73 -13.18 -21.72 13.98
C ALA A 73 -13.21 -21.24 12.54
N GLN A 74 -13.66 -20.00 12.29
CA GLN A 74 -13.55 -19.40 10.98
C GLN A 74 -12.12 -19.59 10.46
N PRO A 75 -11.95 -20.16 9.27
CA PRO A 75 -10.65 -20.38 8.67
C PRO A 75 -10.15 -19.05 8.12
N PHE A 76 -9.95 -18.06 8.98
CA PHE A 76 -9.09 -16.96 8.63
C PHE A 76 -7.68 -17.51 8.74
N GLU A 77 -7.08 -17.81 7.60
CA GLU A 77 -5.63 -17.93 7.50
C GLU A 77 -5.07 -16.69 8.19
N LYS A 78 -4.52 -16.86 9.40
CA LYS A 78 -3.96 -15.77 10.22
C LYS A 78 -2.67 -15.30 9.57
N THR A 79 -2.76 -14.79 8.34
CA THR A 79 -1.76 -13.92 7.80
C THR A 79 -1.69 -12.76 8.78
N ASP A 80 -0.55 -12.60 9.44
CA ASP A 80 -0.38 -11.58 10.48
C ASP A 80 -0.64 -10.19 9.87
N ILE A 81 -1.90 -9.72 9.90
CA ILE A 81 -2.33 -8.44 9.31
C ILE A 81 -1.47 -7.30 9.87
N LYS A 82 -1.13 -7.39 11.16
CA LYS A 82 -0.22 -6.46 11.83
C LYS A 82 1.19 -6.47 11.22
N LYS A 83 1.73 -7.64 10.89
CA LYS A 83 3.05 -7.76 10.23
C LYS A 83 2.97 -7.24 8.80
N LEU A 84 1.91 -7.57 8.06
CA LEU A 84 1.67 -7.05 6.71
C LEU A 84 1.57 -5.53 6.69
N LEU A 85 0.75 -4.93 7.56
CA LEU A 85 0.62 -3.48 7.67
C LEU A 85 1.95 -2.81 8.01
N LYS A 86 2.72 -3.35 8.96
CA LYS A 86 4.05 -2.82 9.31
C LYS A 86 5.02 -2.92 8.13
N GLN A 87 4.99 -4.01 7.40
CA GLN A 87 5.80 -4.24 6.21
C GLN A 87 5.43 -3.29 5.07
N THR A 88 4.14 -3.11 4.80
CA THR A 88 3.62 -2.17 3.80
C THR A 88 3.99 -0.74 4.17
N LYS A 89 3.80 -0.33 5.42
CA LYS A 89 4.20 1.01 5.89
C LYS A 89 5.71 1.26 5.72
N ARG A 90 6.54 0.30 6.11
CA ARG A 90 8.00 0.41 5.92
C ARG A 90 8.36 0.51 4.44
N ARG A 91 7.73 -0.28 3.57
CA ARG A 91 7.93 -0.24 2.11
C ARG A 91 7.53 1.12 1.52
N THR A 92 6.40 1.66 1.97
CA THR A 92 5.94 3.00 1.58
C THR A 92 6.93 4.08 2.00
N LEU A 93 7.52 3.98 3.20
CA LEU A 93 8.57 4.91 3.63
C LEU A 93 9.82 4.82 2.76
N TRP A 94 10.30 3.61 2.44
CA TRP A 94 11.42 3.44 1.51
C TRP A 94 11.11 4.01 0.13
N ALA A 95 9.90 3.78 -0.40
CA ALA A 95 9.48 4.33 -1.68
C ALA A 95 9.42 5.87 -1.67
N LYS A 96 8.96 6.48 -0.58
CA LYS A 96 8.99 7.94 -0.41
C LYS A 96 10.42 8.48 -0.34
N SER A 97 11.30 7.82 0.41
CA SER A 97 12.71 8.22 0.49
C SER A 97 13.39 8.15 -0.88
N LEU A 98 13.11 7.10 -1.66
CA LEU A 98 13.67 6.93 -2.99
C LEU A 98 13.18 8.02 -3.96
N LEU A 99 11.87 8.33 -3.91
CA LEU A 99 11.30 9.45 -4.67
C LEU A 99 11.99 10.79 -4.36
N VAL A 100 12.27 11.07 -3.08
CA VAL A 100 12.95 12.31 -2.67
C VAL A 100 14.37 12.35 -3.25
N ILE A 101 15.08 11.23 -3.24
CA ILE A 101 16.43 11.13 -3.83
C ILE A 101 16.37 11.41 -5.34
N ASP A 102 15.41 10.83 -6.05
CA ASP A 102 15.26 11.04 -7.50
C ASP A 102 14.92 12.50 -7.84
N ILE A 103 14.06 13.16 -7.03
CA ILE A 103 13.79 14.60 -7.16
C ILE A 103 15.07 15.42 -6.93
N ILE A 104 15.84 15.13 -5.87
CA ILE A 104 17.10 15.84 -5.62
C ILE A 104 18.09 15.62 -6.77
N ALA A 105 18.17 14.40 -7.31
CA ALA A 105 19.02 14.08 -8.46
C ALA A 105 18.61 14.86 -9.72
N THR A 106 17.30 14.98 -10.01
CA THR A 106 16.81 15.82 -11.13
C THR A 106 17.21 17.28 -10.96
N LEU A 107 17.05 17.83 -9.75
CA LEU A 107 17.44 19.21 -9.47
C LEU A 107 18.95 19.41 -9.62
N GLY A 108 19.75 18.44 -9.15
CA GLY A 108 21.20 18.43 -9.34
C GLY A 108 21.60 18.45 -10.83
N LEU A 109 20.93 17.66 -11.67
CA LEU A 109 21.12 17.65 -13.13
C LEU A 109 20.80 19.00 -13.77
N ILE A 110 19.69 19.63 -13.35
CA ILE A 110 19.30 20.96 -13.85
C ILE A 110 20.32 22.02 -13.44
N ILE A 111 20.77 22.01 -12.18
CA ILE A 111 21.79 22.95 -11.68
C ILE A 111 23.11 22.74 -12.42
N ALA A 112 23.54 21.49 -12.62
CA ALA A 112 24.75 21.17 -13.37
C ALA A 112 24.68 21.68 -14.81
N LEU A 113 23.52 21.53 -15.48
CA LEU A 113 23.29 22.09 -16.81
C LEU A 113 23.41 23.62 -16.81
N MET A 114 22.80 24.30 -15.83
CA MET A 114 22.89 25.78 -15.73
C MET A 114 24.34 26.24 -15.51
N VAL A 115 25.10 25.54 -14.67
CA VAL A 115 26.52 25.83 -14.45
C VAL A 115 27.33 25.61 -15.71
N GLY A 116 27.10 24.50 -16.43
CA GLY A 116 27.77 24.21 -17.70
C GLY A 116 27.49 25.28 -18.77
N LEU A 117 26.24 25.75 -18.86
CA LEU A 117 25.85 26.83 -19.78
C LEU A 117 26.46 28.19 -19.38
N TYR A 118 26.62 28.46 -18.08
CA TYR A 118 27.23 29.70 -17.59
C TYR A 118 28.74 29.73 -17.81
N GLN A 119 29.43 28.61 -17.56
CA GLN A 119 30.88 28.52 -17.74
C GLN A 119 31.27 28.47 -19.21
N GLY A 120 30.43 27.90 -20.08
CA GLY A 120 30.66 27.86 -21.54
C GLY A 120 31.86 27.01 -21.99
N ASP A 121 32.61 26.44 -21.05
CA ASP A 121 33.81 25.63 -21.28
C ASP A 121 33.52 24.13 -21.45
N TRP A 122 32.26 23.73 -21.27
CA TRP A 122 31.87 22.34 -21.42
C TRP A 122 31.67 22.03 -22.91
N GLY A 123 32.27 20.93 -23.38
CA GLY A 123 32.15 20.47 -24.77
C GLY A 123 30.69 20.35 -25.23
N THR A 124 30.46 20.56 -26.52
CA THR A 124 29.09 20.59 -27.09
C THR A 124 28.37 19.27 -26.85
N ALA A 125 29.10 18.15 -26.94
CA ALA A 125 28.56 16.83 -26.58
C ALA A 125 28.10 16.79 -25.12
N THR A 126 28.92 17.26 -24.17
CA THR A 126 28.56 17.28 -22.74
C THR A 126 27.27 18.07 -22.48
N ILE A 127 27.16 19.27 -23.04
CA ILE A 127 25.97 20.13 -22.85
C ILE A 127 24.71 19.49 -23.46
N ALA A 128 24.82 18.91 -24.66
CA ALA A 128 23.70 18.20 -25.28
C ALA A 128 23.22 17.04 -24.40
N TYR A 129 24.14 16.26 -23.85
CA TYR A 129 23.83 15.14 -22.97
C TYR A 129 23.21 15.57 -21.64
N PHE A 130 23.72 16.62 -21.00
CA PHE A 130 23.09 17.17 -19.81
C PHE A 130 21.69 17.70 -20.10
N THR A 131 21.46 18.28 -21.29
CA THR A 131 20.14 18.75 -21.71
C THR A 131 19.15 17.60 -21.89
N PHE A 132 19.50 16.58 -22.69
CA PHE A 132 18.65 15.41 -22.89
C PHE A 132 18.49 14.58 -21.61
N GLY A 133 19.55 14.46 -20.81
CA GLY A 133 19.55 13.77 -19.53
C GLY A 133 18.65 14.48 -18.51
N SER A 134 18.71 15.81 -18.43
CA SER A 134 17.83 16.61 -17.57
C SER A 134 16.37 16.46 -17.98
N LEU A 135 16.07 16.61 -19.28
CA LEU A 135 14.71 16.43 -19.80
C LEU A 135 14.19 15.01 -19.55
N GLY A 136 15.00 13.99 -19.85
CA GLY A 136 14.66 12.59 -19.59
C GLY A 136 14.44 12.30 -18.11
N SER A 137 15.23 12.91 -17.22
CA SER A 137 15.12 12.75 -15.77
C SER A 137 13.81 13.37 -15.24
N VAL A 138 13.41 14.55 -15.74
CA VAL A 138 12.11 15.16 -15.40
C VAL A 138 10.95 14.26 -15.82
N VAL A 139 11.00 13.72 -17.05
CA VAL A 139 9.97 12.78 -17.55
C VAL A 139 9.94 11.51 -16.69
N PHE A 140 11.11 10.97 -16.32
CA PHE A 140 11.21 9.79 -15.47
C PHE A 140 10.56 10.02 -14.10
N VAL A 141 10.92 11.11 -13.42
CA VAL A 141 10.35 11.46 -12.10
C VAL A 141 8.86 11.74 -12.20
N TYR A 142 8.38 12.37 -13.27
CA TYR A 142 6.94 12.56 -13.50
C TYR A 142 6.19 11.22 -13.51
N TYR A 143 6.67 10.23 -14.28
CA TYR A 143 6.04 8.90 -14.32
C TYR A 143 6.16 8.15 -12.99
N GLU A 144 7.29 8.29 -12.29
CA GLU A 144 7.44 7.69 -10.97
C GLU A 144 6.42 8.24 -9.97
N ILE A 145 6.26 9.57 -9.91
CA ILE A 145 5.28 10.24 -9.07
C ILE A 145 3.87 9.73 -9.41
N GLN A 146 3.51 9.67 -10.69
CA GLN A 146 2.20 9.20 -11.14
C GLN A 146 1.90 7.77 -10.71
N ILE A 147 2.88 6.85 -10.83
CA ILE A 147 2.71 5.46 -10.41
C ILE A 147 2.53 5.39 -8.89
N ARG A 148 3.33 6.11 -8.10
CA ARG A 148 3.31 5.98 -6.63
C ARG A 148 2.15 6.72 -5.95
N LEU A 149 1.80 7.92 -6.43
CA LEU A 149 0.71 8.72 -5.84
C LEU A 149 -0.63 8.00 -5.90
N ARG A 150 -0.93 7.34 -7.03
CA ARG A 150 -2.19 6.59 -7.20
C ARG A 150 -2.37 5.56 -6.09
N ILE A 151 -1.33 4.82 -5.71
CA ILE A 151 -1.43 3.81 -4.66
C ILE A 151 -1.49 4.44 -3.28
N TRP A 152 -0.73 5.51 -3.02
CA TRP A 152 -0.75 6.17 -1.73
C TRP A 152 -2.09 6.84 -1.40
N GLN A 153 -2.82 7.31 -2.41
CA GLN A 153 -4.17 7.86 -2.23
C GLN A 153 -5.21 6.78 -1.87
N HIS A 154 -5.05 5.57 -2.39
CA HIS A 154 -5.99 4.47 -2.15
C HIS A 154 -5.63 3.59 -0.94
N SER A 155 -4.45 3.78 -0.34
CA SER A 155 -4.00 2.99 0.81
C SER A 155 -4.66 3.47 2.11
N CYS A 156 -5.80 2.90 2.48
CA CYS A 156 -6.39 3.08 3.81
C CYS A 156 -5.75 2.16 4.86
N ASP A 157 -5.41 2.66 6.04
CA ASP A 157 -4.80 1.87 7.15
C ASP A 157 -5.79 0.87 7.82
N SER A 158 -6.96 0.62 7.22
CA SER A 158 -7.96 -0.33 7.75
C SER A 158 -7.47 -1.78 7.62
N PRO A 159 -7.58 -2.61 8.68
CA PRO A 159 -7.16 -4.01 8.65
C PRO A 159 -7.88 -4.83 7.58
N ASP A 160 -9.15 -4.51 7.30
CA ASP A 160 -9.99 -5.21 6.33
C ASP A 160 -9.52 -5.04 4.87
N LYS A 161 -8.76 -3.96 4.60
CA LYS A 161 -8.18 -3.66 3.27
C LYS A 161 -6.68 -3.90 3.22
N ALA A 162 -6.09 -4.50 4.26
CA ALA A 162 -4.64 -4.64 4.37
C ALA A 162 -4.05 -5.52 3.25
N VAL A 163 -4.76 -6.59 2.86
CA VAL A 163 -4.34 -7.49 1.78
C VAL A 163 -4.47 -6.82 0.42
N GLU A 164 -5.61 -6.17 0.14
CA GLU A 164 -5.82 -5.41 -1.11
C GLU A 164 -4.76 -4.32 -1.29
N ASN A 165 -4.47 -3.56 -0.23
CA ASN A 165 -3.43 -2.53 -0.25
C ASN A 165 -2.02 -3.11 -0.44
N ALA A 166 -1.75 -4.30 0.12
CA ALA A 166 -0.49 -4.99 -0.10
C ALA A 166 -0.35 -5.46 -1.55
N ILE A 167 -1.40 -6.02 -2.16
CA ILE A 167 -1.44 -6.42 -3.58
C ILE A 167 -1.22 -5.21 -4.49
N ALA A 168 -1.99 -4.14 -4.30
CA ALA A 168 -1.82 -2.90 -5.07
C ALA A 168 -0.41 -2.30 -4.90
N GLY A 169 0.16 -2.38 -3.70
CA GLY A 169 1.54 -2.00 -3.41
C GLY A 169 2.56 -2.83 -4.18
N VAL A 170 2.36 -4.15 -4.30
CA VAL A 170 3.25 -5.01 -5.09
C VAL A 170 3.08 -4.75 -6.59
N GLU A 171 1.86 -4.64 -7.10
CA GLU A 171 1.59 -4.37 -8.52
C GLU A 171 2.22 -3.04 -8.98
N SER A 172 2.10 -2.00 -8.15
CA SER A 172 2.75 -0.72 -8.43
C SER A 172 4.26 -0.79 -8.45
N SER A 173 4.84 -1.60 -7.55
CA SER A 173 6.28 -1.84 -7.54
C SER A 173 6.73 -2.56 -8.81
N ILE A 174 5.93 -3.49 -9.34
CA ILE A 174 6.20 -4.17 -10.62
C ILE A 174 6.14 -3.17 -11.78
N LYS A 175 5.13 -2.30 -11.83
CA LYS A 175 5.03 -1.23 -12.85
C LYS A 175 6.25 -0.31 -12.80
N TYR A 176 6.68 0.09 -11.61
CA TYR A 176 7.90 0.89 -11.42
C TYR A 176 9.18 0.14 -11.84
N ILE A 177 9.31 -1.14 -11.49
CA ILE A 177 10.44 -1.97 -11.93
C ILE A 177 10.49 -2.10 -13.46
N LYS A 178 9.32 -2.24 -14.11
CA LYS A 178 9.23 -2.22 -15.59
C LYS A 178 9.72 -0.89 -16.16
N LEU A 179 9.33 0.23 -15.54
CA LEU A 179 9.82 1.57 -15.93
C LEU A 179 11.36 1.65 -15.83
N ILE A 180 11.95 1.16 -14.74
CA ILE A 180 13.42 1.12 -14.59
C ILE A 180 14.07 0.24 -15.66
N LYS A 181 13.51 -0.93 -15.97
CA LYS A 181 14.08 -1.80 -17.01
C LYS A 181 14.04 -1.12 -18.38
N TRP A 182 12.95 -0.42 -18.70
CA TRP A 182 12.85 0.39 -19.92
C TRP A 182 13.85 1.54 -19.93
N SER A 183 14.03 2.24 -18.80
CA SER A 183 15.03 3.31 -18.72
C SER A 183 16.45 2.78 -18.87
N CYS A 184 16.80 1.63 -18.29
CA CYS A 184 18.09 0.98 -18.51
C CYS A 184 18.33 0.64 -20.00
N TRP A 185 17.29 0.14 -20.69
CA TRP A 185 17.37 -0.16 -22.12
C TRP A 185 17.57 1.08 -22.99
N LEU A 186 16.98 2.21 -22.61
CA LEU A 186 17.17 3.50 -23.29
C LEU A 186 18.54 4.11 -22.96
N LEU A 187 19.00 3.94 -21.72
CA LEU A 187 20.24 4.52 -21.22
C LEU A 187 21.49 3.85 -21.81
N LEU A 188 21.44 2.55 -22.12
CA LEU A 188 22.55 1.83 -22.76
C LEU A 188 23.01 2.45 -24.10
N PRO A 189 22.15 2.59 -25.13
CA PRO A 189 22.56 3.22 -26.38
C PRO A 189 22.93 4.69 -26.19
N ALA A 190 22.23 5.42 -25.31
CA ALA A 190 22.53 6.82 -25.02
C ALA A 190 23.94 6.98 -24.44
N VAL A 191 24.32 6.21 -23.42
CA VAL A 191 25.66 6.33 -22.83
C VAL A 191 26.74 5.84 -23.78
N ASN A 192 26.49 4.79 -24.55
CA ASN A 192 27.47 4.33 -25.54
C ASN A 192 27.67 5.36 -26.67
N TRP A 193 26.62 6.06 -27.10
CA TRP A 193 26.73 7.20 -28.01
C TRP A 193 27.54 8.35 -27.39
N TYR A 194 27.43 8.58 -26.08
CA TYR A 194 28.16 9.67 -25.40
C TYR A 194 29.64 9.39 -25.39
N ILE A 195 30.01 8.16 -25.07
CA ILE A 195 31.40 7.71 -25.06
C ILE A 195 31.99 7.83 -26.46
N TYR A 196 31.23 7.47 -27.49
CA TYR A 196 31.65 7.68 -28.88
C TYR A 196 31.91 9.15 -29.19
N ALA A 197 30.99 10.06 -28.85
CA ALA A 197 31.19 11.50 -29.05
C ALA A 197 32.40 12.05 -28.26
N MET A 198 32.65 11.51 -27.07
CA MET A 198 33.82 11.87 -26.24
C MET A 198 35.16 11.35 -26.78
N ILE A 199 35.16 10.36 -27.68
CA ILE A 199 36.39 9.93 -28.37
C ILE A 199 36.92 11.04 -29.28
N GLU A 200 36.03 11.79 -29.92
CA GLU A 200 36.41 12.88 -30.82
C GLU A 200 36.93 14.11 -30.05
N GLU A 201 36.41 14.35 -28.84
CA GLU A 201 36.79 15.50 -28.00
C GLU A 201 37.96 15.22 -27.05
N SER A 202 38.33 13.96 -26.79
CA SER A 202 39.34 13.61 -25.78
C SER A 202 40.47 12.73 -26.31
N GLU A 203 41.72 13.09 -25.97
CA GLU A 203 42.91 12.28 -26.28
C GLU A 203 43.07 11.05 -25.36
N LYS A 204 42.16 10.88 -24.39
CA LYS A 204 42.22 9.79 -23.42
C LYS A 204 41.58 8.52 -23.97
N SER A 205 42.08 7.37 -23.54
CA SER A 205 41.49 6.09 -23.92
C SER A 205 40.02 6.03 -23.49
N PRO A 206 39.07 5.73 -24.40
CA PRO A 206 37.64 5.63 -24.10
C PRO A 206 37.24 4.31 -23.47
N TRP A 207 38.13 3.31 -23.50
CA TRP A 207 37.85 1.95 -23.05
C TRP A 207 37.54 1.84 -21.55
N PRO A 208 38.28 2.51 -20.63
CA PRO A 208 37.96 2.41 -19.21
C PRO A 208 36.56 2.97 -18.85
N PRO A 209 36.15 4.18 -19.30
CA PRO A 209 34.78 4.66 -19.09
C PRO A 209 33.72 3.74 -19.71
N PHE A 210 34.00 3.18 -20.89
CA PHE A 210 33.11 2.24 -21.58
C PHE A 210 32.81 1.00 -20.75
N PHE A 211 33.83 0.29 -20.30
CA PHE A 211 33.62 -0.91 -19.49
C PHE A 211 33.00 -0.59 -18.14
N ALA A 212 33.41 0.52 -17.50
CA ALA A 212 32.88 0.92 -16.20
C ALA A 212 31.36 1.17 -16.27
N ILE A 213 30.89 1.99 -17.22
CA ILE A 213 29.48 2.35 -17.28
C ILE A 213 28.62 1.17 -17.76
N ASN A 214 29.05 0.43 -18.79
CA ASN A 214 28.28 -0.73 -19.24
C ASN A 214 28.17 -1.80 -18.14
N THR A 215 29.26 -2.07 -17.40
CA THR A 215 29.22 -2.99 -16.26
C THR A 215 28.26 -2.50 -15.18
N PHE A 216 28.28 -1.19 -14.85
CA PHE A 216 27.37 -0.60 -13.89
C PHE A 216 25.90 -0.75 -14.31
N VAL A 217 25.58 -0.47 -15.58
CA VAL A 217 24.20 -0.59 -16.11
C VAL A 217 23.74 -2.06 -16.11
N ILE A 218 24.62 -3.00 -16.45
CA ILE A 218 24.31 -4.45 -16.38
C ILE A 218 24.02 -4.87 -14.93
N ILE A 219 24.85 -4.44 -13.96
CA ILE A 219 24.63 -4.74 -12.54
C ILE A 219 23.29 -4.16 -12.07
N MET A 220 22.99 -2.90 -12.38
CA MET A 220 21.72 -2.26 -12.07
C MET A 220 20.54 -3.03 -12.66
N TRP A 221 20.67 -3.48 -13.92
CA TRP A 221 19.62 -4.27 -14.57
C TRP A 221 19.43 -5.63 -13.90
N LEU A 222 20.51 -6.33 -13.53
CA LEU A 222 20.45 -7.62 -12.85
C LEU A 222 19.77 -7.52 -11.47
N ILE A 223 20.14 -6.50 -10.68
CA ILE A 223 19.51 -6.22 -9.38
C ILE A 223 18.00 -5.96 -9.59
N THR A 224 17.67 -5.12 -10.56
CA THR A 224 16.28 -4.78 -10.90
C THR A 224 15.49 -6.00 -11.35
N HIS A 225 16.10 -6.87 -12.15
CA HIS A 225 15.51 -8.13 -12.61
C HIS A 225 15.27 -9.10 -11.45
N TRP A 226 16.22 -9.24 -10.53
CA TRP A 226 16.04 -10.04 -9.34
C TRP A 226 14.89 -9.53 -8.47
N PHE A 227 14.79 -8.21 -8.28
CA PHE A 227 13.65 -7.60 -7.61
C PHE A 227 12.32 -7.85 -8.34
N HIS A 228 12.30 -7.83 -9.67
CA HIS A 228 11.12 -8.16 -10.47
C HIS A 228 10.58 -9.56 -10.14
N ILE A 229 11.45 -10.58 -10.22
CA ILE A 229 11.10 -11.97 -9.92
C ILE A 229 10.59 -12.10 -8.48
N LYS A 230 11.29 -11.46 -7.54
CA LYS A 230 10.89 -11.45 -6.13
C LYS A 230 9.47 -10.89 -5.95
N ARG A 231 9.13 -9.79 -6.64
CA ARG A 231 7.82 -9.15 -6.55
C ARG A 231 6.71 -9.96 -7.21
N GLU A 232 6.99 -10.63 -8.32
CA GLU A 232 6.02 -11.53 -8.95
C GLU A 232 5.68 -12.71 -8.04
N ARG A 233 6.67 -13.28 -7.33
CA ARG A 233 6.43 -14.33 -6.33
C ARG A 233 5.59 -13.83 -5.15
N GLU A 234 5.88 -12.64 -4.63
CA GLU A 234 5.07 -12.02 -3.57
C GLU A 234 3.63 -11.76 -4.02
N LEU A 235 3.43 -11.36 -5.28
CA LEU A 235 2.10 -11.13 -5.85
C LEU A 235 1.31 -12.44 -5.90
N LEU A 236 1.93 -13.51 -6.42
CA LEU A 236 1.29 -14.83 -6.49
C LEU A 236 0.87 -15.34 -5.10
N GLN A 237 1.73 -15.16 -4.09
CA GLN A 237 1.43 -15.53 -2.70
C GLN A 237 0.27 -14.72 -2.10
N LEU A 238 0.21 -13.42 -2.36
CA LEU A 238 -0.87 -12.56 -1.84
C LEU A 238 -2.18 -12.75 -2.60
N SER A 239 -2.14 -13.15 -3.87
CA SER A 239 -3.34 -13.45 -4.67
C SER A 239 -3.94 -14.82 -4.40
N SER A 240 -3.21 -15.71 -3.73
CA SER A 240 -3.71 -17.04 -3.35
C SER A 240 -4.36 -17.08 -1.96
N VAL A 241 -4.32 -15.98 -1.22
CA VAL A 241 -4.99 -15.76 0.09
C VAL A 241 -6.37 -15.18 -0.17
#